data_AF-A0A0E0QFD3-F1
#
_entry.id   AF-A0A0E0QFD3-F1
#
_cell.length_a   1.000
_cell.length_b   1.000
_cell.length_c   1.000
_cell.angle_alpha   90.00
_cell.angle_beta   90.00
_cell.angle_gamma   90.00
#
_symmetry.space_group_name_H-M   'P 1'
#
loop_
_entity.id
_entity.type
_entity.pdbx_description
1 polymer ?
#
loop_
_entity_poly.entity_id
_entity_poly.type
_entity_poly.pdbx_seq_one_letter_code
_entity_poly.pdbx_strand_id
1 'polypeptide(L)'
;MEVDPGDPLPDTNRDWSKLPVDALSAVFMKLGTAEILMGASFVCHSWLAASKSPELWRFVDMTRHKVIFSKGTDIRCAMAKAAIDRSDGRMESFWAQKFVTCELLDYIVSRASSTLKSIRLIACTFVWGQSLATLAARCPLLEEIEFSHHKMSADFFKYVGIVRPQLKRLRVHMPYFDYDAMEDEMKEHHDEDEDDDEYEEPFEQWEARRNVDAFAIAENMHELRLLQISGNNLTNKGVSELAAQRSNMSGCLDNGLMLTVQISVIGENEGEDDGITLHDLWEAEVETLRAEAKMEDGSYGDYYEDYSALSSPESCVDSKDVYCDDPKVYTMYHDYYSL
;
A
#
# COMPACT_ATOMS: atom_id res chain seq x y z
N MET A 1 18.00 72.20 -5.57
CA MET A 1 17.30 70.92 -5.68
C MET A 1 17.54 70.19 -4.39
N GLU A 2 16.58 70.28 -3.48
CA GLU A 2 16.57 69.51 -2.25
C GLU A 2 16.22 68.07 -2.65
N VAL A 3 17.08 67.13 -2.24
CA VAL A 3 16.87 65.70 -2.48
C VAL A 3 15.86 65.23 -1.44
N ASP A 4 14.69 64.87 -1.92
CA ASP A 4 13.63 64.21 -1.16
C ASP A 4 14.22 62.94 -0.50
N PRO A 5 14.18 62.80 0.85
CA PRO A 5 14.64 61.59 1.50
C PRO A 5 13.65 60.48 1.17
N GLY A 6 14.03 59.65 0.18
CA GLY A 6 13.18 58.63 -0.41
C GLY A 6 12.39 57.83 0.63
N ASP A 7 11.12 57.62 0.32
CA ASP A 7 10.21 56.76 1.09
C ASP A 7 10.92 55.46 1.51
N PRO A 8 10.79 55.04 2.78
CA PRO A 8 11.34 53.76 3.20
C PRO A 8 10.70 52.66 2.34
N LEU A 9 11.54 51.86 1.70
CA LEU A 9 11.13 50.67 0.95
C LEU A 9 10.15 49.85 1.82
N PRO A 10 9.00 49.39 1.27
CA PRO A 10 8.05 48.61 2.04
C PRO A 10 8.78 47.39 2.63
N ASP A 11 8.64 47.22 3.95
CA ASP A 11 9.23 46.12 4.70
C ASP A 11 8.82 44.79 4.04
N THR A 12 9.74 44.21 3.28
CA THR A 12 9.54 42.95 2.56
C THR A 12 9.49 41.76 3.52
N ASN A 13 9.70 42.00 4.82
CA ASN A 13 9.71 40.99 5.87
C ASN A 13 8.31 40.84 6.49
N ARG A 14 7.31 40.52 5.68
CA ARG A 14 5.98 40.18 6.18
C ARG A 14 6.08 38.91 7.04
N ASP A 15 5.82 39.05 8.33
CA ASP A 15 5.84 37.95 9.29
C ASP A 15 4.63 37.02 9.10
N TRP A 16 4.85 35.93 8.35
CA TRP A 16 3.85 34.91 8.06
C TRP A 16 3.50 34.02 9.27
N SER A 17 4.24 34.10 10.38
CA SER A 17 3.92 33.34 11.60
C SER A 17 2.68 33.86 12.32
N LYS A 18 2.32 35.13 12.08
CA LYS A 18 1.15 35.81 12.66
C LYS A 18 -0.16 35.53 11.93
N LEU A 19 -0.14 34.76 10.84
CA LEU A 19 -1.36 34.33 10.20
C LEU A 19 -2.20 33.48 11.16
N PRO A 20 -3.53 33.64 11.15
CA PRO A 20 -4.40 32.81 11.97
C PRO A 20 -4.38 31.36 11.46
N VAL A 21 -4.65 30.42 12.38
CA VAL A 21 -4.52 28.98 12.13
C VAL A 21 -5.40 28.51 10.96
N ASP A 22 -6.60 29.08 10.82
CA ASP A 22 -7.51 28.80 9.71
C ASP A 22 -6.92 29.17 8.34
N ALA A 23 -6.27 30.34 8.23
CA ALA A 23 -5.59 30.75 7.01
C ALA A 23 -4.39 29.85 6.69
N LEU A 24 -3.60 29.46 7.70
CA LEU A 24 -2.50 28.52 7.53
C LEU A 24 -2.99 27.13 7.13
N SER A 25 -4.04 26.62 7.76
CA SER A 25 -4.67 25.34 7.37
C SER A 25 -5.20 25.39 5.93
N ALA A 26 -5.78 26.50 5.48
CA ALA A 26 -6.22 26.64 4.09
C ALA A 26 -5.06 26.60 3.08
N VAL A 27 -3.88 27.11 3.46
CA VAL A 27 -2.66 26.94 2.66
C VAL A 27 -2.19 25.48 2.69
N PHE A 28 -2.17 24.85 3.86
CA PHE A 28 -1.70 23.47 4.02
C PHE A 28 -2.60 22.45 3.33
N MET A 29 -3.90 22.72 3.15
CA MET A 29 -4.78 21.89 2.32
C MET A 29 -4.32 21.78 0.85
N LYS A 30 -3.44 22.68 0.40
CA LYS A 30 -2.83 22.62 -0.94
C LYS A 30 -1.49 21.87 -0.97
N LEU A 31 -1.00 21.44 0.18
CA LEU A 31 0.23 20.68 0.33
C LEU A 31 -0.09 19.19 0.49
N GLY A 32 0.82 18.34 0.02
CA GLY A 32 0.77 16.90 0.26
C GLY A 32 1.23 16.51 1.66
N THR A 33 0.89 15.29 2.07
CA THR A 33 1.26 14.67 3.36
C THR A 33 2.76 14.85 3.67
N ALA A 34 3.63 14.57 2.70
CA ALA A 34 5.08 14.67 2.87
C ALA A 34 5.56 16.10 3.13
N GLU A 35 5.03 17.07 2.39
CA GLU A 35 5.41 18.48 2.51
C GLU A 35 4.99 19.05 3.87
N ILE A 36 3.83 18.63 4.38
CA ILE A 36 3.37 19.02 5.71
C ILE A 36 4.26 18.36 6.79
N LEU A 37 4.50 17.06 6.69
CA LEU A 37 5.23 16.29 7.69
C LEU A 37 6.72 16.66 7.76
N MET A 38 7.35 16.98 6.63
CA MET A 38 8.80 17.19 6.52
C MET A 38 9.21 18.64 6.28
N GLY A 39 8.26 19.53 6.00
CA GLY A 39 8.54 20.94 5.73
C GLY A 39 7.74 21.85 6.64
N ALA A 40 6.45 22.03 6.33
CA ALA A 40 5.62 23.07 6.96
C ALA A 40 5.57 22.96 8.49
N SER A 41 5.58 21.74 9.04
CA SER A 41 5.57 21.51 10.49
C SER A 41 6.83 21.99 11.23
N PHE A 42 7.93 22.25 10.53
CA PHE A 42 9.22 22.63 11.12
C PHE A 42 9.58 24.10 10.97
N VAL A 43 8.72 24.90 10.32
CA VAL A 43 9.01 26.33 10.06
C VAL A 43 8.94 27.16 11.33
N CYS A 44 7.84 27.06 12.08
CA CYS A 44 7.67 27.75 13.37
C CYS A 44 6.55 27.10 14.20
N HIS A 45 6.39 27.50 15.47
CA HIS A 45 5.35 26.97 16.36
C HIS A 45 3.92 27.19 15.84
N SER A 46 3.64 28.34 15.22
CA SER A 46 2.31 28.64 14.64
C SER A 46 1.97 27.66 13.52
N TRP A 47 2.94 27.37 12.64
CA TRP A 47 2.78 26.43 11.55
C TRP A 47 2.69 24.98 12.05
N LEU A 48 3.49 24.60 13.05
CA LEU A 48 3.35 23.31 13.71
C LEU A 48 1.96 23.11 14.35
N ALA A 49 1.40 24.16 14.96
CA ALA A 49 0.06 24.10 15.51
C ALA A 49 -0.99 23.93 14.39
N ALA A 50 -0.87 24.69 13.30
CA ALA A 50 -1.76 24.59 12.16
C ALA A 50 -1.66 23.23 11.44
N SER A 51 -0.47 22.63 11.36
CA SER A 51 -0.27 21.32 10.71
C SER A 51 -0.90 20.16 11.47
N LYS A 52 -1.22 20.36 12.76
CA LYS A 52 -1.95 19.37 13.57
C LYS A 52 -3.47 19.46 13.42
N SER A 53 -3.99 20.37 12.60
CA SER A 53 -5.43 20.45 12.33
C SER A 53 -5.93 19.17 11.68
N PRO A 54 -6.90 18.46 12.27
CA PRO A 54 -7.31 17.14 11.77
C PRO A 54 -7.96 17.17 10.38
N GLU A 55 -8.53 18.30 9.97
CA GLU A 55 -9.11 18.47 8.64
C GLU A 55 -8.08 18.27 7.51
N LEU A 56 -6.79 18.54 7.77
CA LEU A 56 -5.70 18.32 6.82
C LEU A 56 -5.45 16.82 6.55
N TRP A 57 -5.86 15.96 7.48
CA TRP A 57 -5.53 14.54 7.48
C TRP A 57 -6.74 13.65 7.21
N ARG A 58 -7.84 14.24 6.69
CA ARG A 58 -8.95 13.46 6.13
C ARG A 58 -8.51 12.62 4.93
N PHE A 59 -7.48 13.07 4.22
CA PHE A 59 -6.88 12.38 3.09
C PHE A 59 -5.36 12.27 3.30
N VAL A 60 -4.86 11.04 3.48
CA VAL A 60 -3.44 10.76 3.64
C VAL A 60 -2.93 10.08 2.37
N ASP A 61 -2.18 10.81 1.58
CA ASP A 61 -1.51 10.28 0.38
C ASP A 61 0.00 10.30 0.57
N MET A 62 0.58 9.11 0.54
CA MET A 62 2.01 8.84 0.64
C MET A 62 2.54 8.10 -0.60
N THR A 63 1.86 8.25 -1.73
CA THR A 63 2.27 7.72 -3.03
C THR A 63 3.18 8.69 -3.77
N ARG A 64 3.94 8.19 -4.76
CA ARG A 64 4.62 8.99 -5.80
C ARG A 64 5.53 10.14 -5.32
N HIS A 65 6.01 10.09 -4.08
CA HIS A 65 6.82 11.16 -3.50
C HIS A 65 8.28 10.70 -3.33
N LYS A 66 9.20 11.24 -4.14
CA LYS A 66 10.63 10.87 -4.17
C LYS A 66 11.27 10.88 -2.78
N VAL A 67 10.96 11.88 -1.96
CA VAL A 67 11.49 12.01 -0.59
C VAL A 67 10.94 10.93 0.36
N ILE A 68 9.72 10.46 0.15
CA ILE A 68 9.18 9.34 0.95
C ILE A 68 9.93 8.06 0.57
N PHE A 69 10.15 7.83 -0.73
CA PHE A 69 10.81 6.61 -1.22
C PHE A 69 12.29 6.48 -0.87
N SER A 70 12.99 7.59 -0.59
CA SER A 70 14.38 7.53 -0.11
C SER A 70 14.51 7.13 1.36
N LYS A 71 13.39 6.91 2.08
CA LYS A 71 13.38 6.53 3.49
C LYS A 71 13.09 5.04 3.69
N GLY A 72 13.65 4.50 4.77
CA GLY A 72 13.35 3.15 5.24
C GLY A 72 11.85 2.91 5.47
N THR A 73 11.44 1.65 5.40
CA THR A 73 10.03 1.24 5.62
C THR A 73 9.53 1.63 7.01
N ASP A 74 10.38 1.49 8.02
CA ASP A 74 10.14 1.92 9.41
C ASP A 74 9.80 3.41 9.52
N ILE A 75 10.59 4.27 8.87
CA ILE A 75 10.38 5.73 8.85
C ILE A 75 9.07 6.06 8.13
N ARG A 76 8.81 5.43 6.98
CA ARG A 76 7.55 5.64 6.23
C ARG A 76 6.33 5.20 7.04
N CYS A 77 6.41 4.09 7.75
CA CYS A 77 5.39 3.64 8.70
C CYS A 77 5.19 4.65 9.84
N ALA A 78 6.27 5.17 10.43
CA ALA A 78 6.18 6.18 11.49
C ALA A 78 5.52 7.47 10.99
N MET A 79 5.86 7.91 9.77
CA MET A 79 5.23 9.05 9.11
C MET A 79 3.73 8.82 8.88
N ALA A 80 3.35 7.64 8.39
CA ALA A 80 1.96 7.25 8.20
C ALA A 80 1.19 7.27 9.54
N LYS A 81 1.74 6.65 10.58
CA LYS A 81 1.16 6.66 11.95
C LYS A 81 0.99 8.09 12.45
N ALA A 82 1.96 8.96 12.25
CA ALA A 82 1.89 10.36 12.66
C ALA A 82 0.83 11.17 11.88
N ALA A 83 0.57 10.85 10.61
CA ALA A 83 -0.53 11.43 9.84
C ALA A 83 -1.90 10.92 10.34
N ILE A 84 -2.01 9.61 10.56
CA ILE A 84 -3.21 8.95 11.09
C ILE A 84 -3.56 9.51 12.47
N ASP A 85 -2.59 9.70 13.36
CA ASP A 85 -2.83 10.27 14.69
C ASP A 85 -3.31 11.71 14.63
N ARG A 86 -2.75 12.52 13.73
CA ARG A 86 -3.22 13.91 13.53
C ARG A 86 -4.62 13.98 12.95
N SER A 87 -5.10 12.93 12.28
CA SER A 87 -6.48 12.88 11.78
C SER A 87 -7.53 12.81 12.88
N ASP A 88 -7.15 12.47 14.11
CA ASP A 88 -8.06 12.42 15.25
C ASP A 88 -9.33 11.58 14.96
N GLY A 89 -9.12 10.43 14.31
CA GLY A 89 -10.19 9.52 13.91
C GLY A 89 -11.10 10.03 12.78
N ARG A 90 -10.70 11.06 12.03
CA ARG A 90 -11.43 11.61 10.87
C ARG A 90 -10.84 11.22 9.51
N MET A 91 -9.81 10.38 9.47
CA MET A 91 -9.22 9.93 8.21
C MET A 91 -10.25 9.16 7.37
N GLU A 92 -10.45 9.60 6.13
CA GLU A 92 -11.38 9.00 5.17
C GLU A 92 -10.66 8.23 4.06
N SER A 93 -9.43 8.60 3.74
CA SER A 93 -8.66 7.93 2.69
C SER A 93 -7.20 7.75 3.08
N PHE A 94 -6.67 6.56 2.82
CA PHE A 94 -5.26 6.24 3.01
C PHE A 94 -4.66 5.61 1.76
N TRP A 95 -3.73 6.32 1.12
CA TRP A 95 -3.04 5.88 -0.09
C TRP A 95 -1.54 5.77 0.18
N ALA A 96 -0.96 4.63 -0.13
CA ALA A 96 0.45 4.37 0.13
C ALA A 96 1.05 3.43 -0.90
N GLN A 97 2.37 3.49 -1.04
CA GLN A 97 3.12 2.73 -2.03
C GLN A 97 4.37 2.09 -1.40
N LYS A 98 4.60 0.80 -1.67
CA LYS A 98 5.77 -0.01 -1.27
C LYS A 98 5.98 -0.36 0.21
N PHE A 99 5.46 0.39 1.17
CA PHE A 99 5.88 0.25 2.59
C PHE A 99 4.82 -0.30 3.54
N VAL A 100 3.58 -0.50 3.09
CA VAL A 100 2.49 -0.89 4.00
C VAL A 100 2.70 -2.32 4.49
N THR A 101 2.52 -2.51 5.79
CA THR A 101 2.59 -3.81 6.47
C THR A 101 1.23 -4.16 7.08
N CYS A 102 1.04 -5.43 7.44
CA CYS A 102 -0.14 -5.86 8.20
C CYS A 102 -0.34 -5.06 9.50
N GLU A 103 0.74 -4.77 10.24
CA GLU A 103 0.70 -3.96 11.47
C GLU A 103 0.16 -2.54 11.20
N LEU A 104 0.57 -1.92 10.08
CA LEU A 104 0.06 -0.59 9.72
C LEU A 104 -1.43 -0.63 9.36
N LEU A 105 -1.91 -1.71 8.72
CA LEU A 105 -3.35 -1.89 8.46
C LEU A 105 -4.15 -2.04 9.77
N ASP A 106 -3.66 -2.85 10.71
CA ASP A 106 -4.28 -3.00 12.03
C ASP A 106 -4.32 -1.65 12.77
N TYR A 107 -3.25 -0.88 12.66
CA TYR A 107 -3.18 0.45 13.23
C TYR A 107 -4.21 1.41 12.59
N ILE A 108 -4.35 1.42 11.26
CA ILE A 108 -5.39 2.18 10.55
C ILE A 108 -6.77 1.83 11.07
N VAL A 109 -7.07 0.53 11.20
CA VAL A 109 -8.36 0.06 11.74
C VAL A 109 -8.59 0.56 13.16
N SER A 110 -7.56 0.53 14.01
CA SER A 110 -7.67 0.98 15.41
C SER A 110 -7.96 2.48 15.55
N ARG A 111 -7.55 3.30 14.58
CA ARG A 111 -7.66 4.76 14.64
C ARG A 111 -8.79 5.33 13.79
N ALA A 112 -9.13 4.69 12.66
CA ALA A 112 -10.01 5.26 11.64
C ALA A 112 -11.10 4.28 11.14
N SER A 113 -11.38 3.20 11.86
CA SER A 113 -12.41 2.21 11.47
C SER A 113 -13.76 2.84 11.12
N SER A 114 -14.24 3.81 11.90
CA SER A 114 -15.54 4.43 11.70
C SER A 114 -15.62 5.45 10.55
N THR A 115 -14.50 5.88 9.97
CA THR A 115 -14.46 6.98 8.98
C THR A 115 -13.83 6.61 7.65
N LEU A 116 -13.00 5.56 7.60
CA LEU A 116 -12.29 5.17 6.39
C LEU A 116 -13.27 4.75 5.28
N LYS A 117 -13.15 5.40 4.13
CA LYS A 117 -13.95 5.19 2.90
C LYS A 117 -13.14 4.64 1.74
N SER A 118 -11.84 4.94 1.67
CA SER A 118 -10.98 4.57 0.56
C SER A 118 -9.61 4.10 1.04
N ILE A 119 -9.15 2.97 0.51
CA ILE A 119 -7.77 2.49 0.72
C ILE A 119 -7.13 2.14 -0.62
N ARG A 120 -5.89 2.62 -0.82
CA ARG A 120 -5.10 2.32 -2.02
C ARG A 120 -3.68 1.88 -1.65
N LEU A 121 -3.32 0.66 -2.05
CA LEU A 121 -2.08 -0.01 -1.67
C LEU A 121 -1.29 -0.40 -2.92
N ILE A 122 -0.31 0.41 -3.30
CA ILE A 122 0.44 0.22 -4.55
C ILE A 122 1.76 -0.52 -4.27
N ALA A 123 1.95 -1.71 -4.85
CA ALA A 123 3.19 -2.49 -4.72
C ALA A 123 3.63 -2.77 -3.27
N CYS A 124 2.69 -3.05 -2.35
CA CYS A 124 2.95 -3.20 -0.91
C CYS A 124 3.17 -4.66 -0.49
N THR A 125 4.29 -5.28 -0.91
CA THR A 125 4.56 -6.74 -0.88
C THR A 125 4.35 -7.47 0.44
N PHE A 126 4.32 -6.76 1.58
CA PHE A 126 4.15 -7.32 2.92
C PHE A 126 2.72 -7.25 3.47
N VAL A 127 1.71 -7.12 2.59
CA VAL A 127 0.29 -7.17 2.95
C VAL A 127 -0.31 -8.53 2.59
N TRP A 128 -0.81 -9.23 3.59
CA TRP A 128 -1.56 -10.47 3.40
C TRP A 128 -3.06 -10.21 3.26
N GLY A 129 -3.74 -11.04 2.47
CA GLY A 129 -5.17 -10.91 2.20
C GLY A 129 -6.03 -10.89 3.46
N GLN A 130 -5.64 -11.64 4.50
CA GLN A 130 -6.34 -11.66 5.79
C GLN A 130 -6.38 -10.28 6.48
N SER A 131 -5.30 -9.51 6.41
CA SER A 131 -5.19 -8.20 7.05
C SER A 131 -6.08 -7.17 6.33
N LEU A 132 -6.05 -7.18 5.00
CA LEU A 132 -6.92 -6.31 4.20
C LEU A 132 -8.40 -6.70 4.32
N ALA A 133 -8.70 -8.00 4.38
CA ALA A 133 -10.05 -8.51 4.64
C ALA A 133 -10.56 -8.08 6.03
N THR A 134 -9.70 -8.14 7.05
CA THR A 134 -10.03 -7.66 8.40
C THR A 134 -10.33 -6.17 8.42
N LEU A 135 -9.54 -5.38 7.67
CA LEU A 135 -9.81 -3.95 7.49
C LEU A 135 -11.18 -3.73 6.83
N ALA A 136 -11.49 -4.44 5.74
CA ALA A 136 -12.79 -4.35 5.08
C ALA A 136 -13.95 -4.72 6.04
N ALA A 137 -13.78 -5.77 6.85
CA ALA A 137 -14.79 -6.17 7.83
C ALA A 137 -15.02 -5.11 8.92
N ARG A 138 -13.98 -4.39 9.35
CA ARG A 138 -14.01 -3.44 10.47
C ARG A 138 -14.27 -1.99 10.06
N CYS A 139 -14.20 -1.65 8.78
CA CYS A 139 -14.45 -0.32 8.26
C CYS A 139 -15.83 -0.23 7.58
N PRO A 140 -16.92 0.14 8.30
CA PRO A 140 -18.26 0.05 7.76
C PRO A 140 -18.54 0.97 6.57
N LEU A 141 -17.81 2.09 6.48
CA LEU A 141 -17.95 3.11 5.43
C LEU A 141 -17.03 2.86 4.23
N LEU A 142 -16.31 1.74 4.17
CA LEU A 142 -15.38 1.45 3.08
C LEU A 142 -16.15 1.28 1.76
N GLU A 143 -15.84 2.13 0.78
CA GLU A 143 -16.47 2.15 -0.55
C GLU A 143 -15.47 1.84 -1.68
N GLU A 144 -14.17 1.99 -1.42
CA GLU A 144 -13.11 1.81 -2.42
C GLU A 144 -11.93 1.02 -1.87
N ILE A 145 -11.54 0.00 -2.63
CA ILE A 145 -10.32 -0.77 -2.42
C ILE A 145 -9.53 -0.78 -3.73
N GLU A 146 -8.27 -0.33 -3.67
CA GLU A 146 -7.30 -0.49 -4.75
C GLU A 146 -6.05 -1.18 -4.20
N PHE A 147 -5.58 -2.20 -4.89
CA PHE A 147 -4.27 -2.79 -4.61
C PHE A 147 -3.57 -3.26 -5.88
N SER A 148 -2.25 -3.29 -5.85
CA SER A 148 -1.44 -3.75 -6.99
C SER A 148 -0.26 -4.63 -6.58
N HIS A 149 0.17 -5.50 -7.49
CA HIS A 149 1.25 -6.49 -7.29
C HIS A 149 0.95 -7.53 -6.19
N HIS A 150 -0.33 -7.81 -5.94
CA HIS A 150 -0.77 -8.82 -4.98
C HIS A 150 -1.89 -9.69 -5.51
N LYS A 151 -1.59 -10.98 -5.70
CA LYS A 151 -2.62 -11.96 -6.05
C LYS A 151 -3.46 -12.21 -4.80
N MET A 152 -4.72 -11.81 -4.84
CA MET A 152 -5.70 -12.17 -3.83
C MET A 152 -6.48 -13.39 -4.33
N SER A 153 -6.85 -14.28 -3.41
CA SER A 153 -7.64 -15.47 -3.75
C SER A 153 -9.11 -15.12 -3.97
N ALA A 154 -9.83 -16.00 -4.67
CA ALA A 154 -11.29 -15.95 -4.78
C ALA A 154 -11.97 -15.87 -3.41
N ASP A 155 -11.44 -16.57 -2.39
CA ASP A 155 -11.96 -16.52 -1.01
C ASP A 155 -11.86 -15.12 -0.40
N PHE A 156 -10.77 -14.38 -0.68
CA PHE A 156 -10.65 -12.98 -0.26
C PHE A 156 -11.77 -12.13 -0.86
N PHE A 157 -11.99 -12.22 -2.18
CA PHE A 157 -13.02 -11.43 -2.85
C PHE A 157 -14.42 -11.80 -2.36
N LYS A 158 -14.71 -13.09 -2.21
CA LYS A 158 -15.95 -13.58 -1.64
C LYS A 158 -16.18 -13.02 -0.24
N TYR A 159 -15.18 -13.13 0.64
CA TYR A 159 -15.27 -12.61 1.99
C TYR A 159 -15.51 -11.10 2.01
N VAL A 160 -14.73 -10.33 1.25
CA VAL A 160 -14.88 -8.87 1.14
C VAL A 160 -16.29 -8.51 0.65
N GLY A 161 -16.82 -9.21 -0.36
CA GLY A 161 -18.19 -8.98 -0.84
C GLY A 161 -19.26 -9.29 0.21
N ILE A 162 -19.08 -10.35 1.01
CA ILE A 162 -19.98 -10.68 2.13
C ILE A 162 -19.94 -9.60 3.21
N VAL A 163 -18.74 -9.17 3.62
CA VAL A 163 -18.63 -8.21 4.72
C VAL A 163 -18.91 -6.78 4.29
N ARG A 164 -18.61 -6.41 3.03
CA ARG A 164 -18.82 -5.08 2.44
C ARG A 164 -19.58 -5.15 1.11
N PRO A 165 -20.86 -5.57 1.11
CA PRO A 165 -21.67 -5.66 -0.11
C PRO A 165 -21.87 -4.30 -0.82
N GLN A 166 -21.72 -3.18 -0.08
CA GLN A 166 -21.83 -1.80 -0.57
C GLN A 166 -20.54 -1.24 -1.20
N LEU A 167 -19.50 -2.07 -1.39
CA LEU A 167 -18.26 -1.62 -2.03
C LEU A 167 -18.58 -1.14 -3.46
N LYS A 168 -18.13 0.08 -3.79
CA LYS A 168 -18.48 0.75 -5.06
C LYS A 168 -17.35 0.68 -6.07
N ARG A 169 -16.11 0.60 -5.61
CA ARG A 169 -14.91 0.63 -6.48
C ARG A 169 -13.94 -0.45 -6.05
N LEU A 170 -13.61 -1.34 -6.97
CA LEU A 170 -12.54 -2.31 -6.81
C LEU A 170 -11.55 -2.15 -7.95
N ARG A 171 -10.28 -1.93 -7.61
CA ARG A 171 -9.19 -1.89 -8.57
C ARG A 171 -8.09 -2.86 -8.17
N VAL A 172 -7.74 -3.76 -9.08
CA VAL A 172 -6.73 -4.79 -8.88
C VAL A 172 -5.78 -4.72 -10.06
N HIS A 173 -4.53 -4.30 -9.80
CA HIS A 173 -3.51 -4.25 -10.84
C HIS A 173 -2.43 -5.28 -10.57
N MET A 174 -2.39 -6.34 -11.35
CA MET A 174 -1.31 -7.31 -11.29
C MET A 174 -0.30 -7.03 -12.39
N PRO A 175 1.01 -7.14 -12.12
CA PRO A 175 1.97 -7.42 -13.19
C PRO A 175 1.57 -8.78 -13.80
N TYR A 176 1.56 -8.87 -15.13
CA TYR A 176 1.33 -10.14 -15.81
C TYR A 176 2.48 -11.08 -15.44
N PHE A 177 2.15 -12.19 -14.78
CA PHE A 177 3.06 -13.30 -14.59
C PHE A 177 2.47 -14.47 -15.36
N ASP A 178 3.23 -15.00 -16.30
CA ASP A 178 2.87 -16.23 -17.00
C ASP A 178 3.04 -17.40 -16.03
N TYR A 179 1.98 -17.66 -15.27
CA TYR A 179 1.92 -18.78 -14.35
C TYR A 179 2.03 -20.12 -15.07
N ASP A 180 1.66 -20.21 -16.36
CA ASP A 180 1.78 -21.46 -17.12
C ASP A 180 3.26 -21.73 -17.41
N ALA A 181 4.01 -20.71 -17.84
CA ALA A 181 5.45 -20.84 -18.02
C ALA A 181 6.17 -21.27 -16.74
N MET A 182 5.83 -20.68 -15.59
CA MET A 182 6.46 -21.03 -14.31
C MET A 182 6.03 -22.42 -13.78
N GLU A 183 4.77 -22.81 -13.99
CA GLU A 183 4.26 -24.13 -13.58
C GLU A 183 4.83 -25.24 -14.47
N ASP A 184 4.98 -24.99 -15.77
CA ASP A 184 5.63 -25.89 -16.73
C ASP A 184 7.13 -26.02 -16.43
N GLU A 185 7.84 -24.93 -16.12
CA GLU A 185 9.24 -24.95 -15.65
C GLU A 185 9.41 -25.74 -14.35
N MET A 186 8.45 -25.66 -13.41
CA MET A 186 8.48 -26.46 -12.17
C MET A 186 8.23 -27.95 -12.41
N LYS A 187 7.41 -28.30 -13.42
CA LYS A 187 7.17 -29.70 -13.82
C LYS A 187 8.37 -30.31 -14.53
N GLU A 188 9.11 -29.52 -15.30
CA GLU A 188 10.32 -29.97 -16.04
C GLU A 188 11.49 -30.36 -15.12
N HIS A 189 11.46 -29.96 -13.84
CA HIS A 189 12.51 -30.24 -12.84
C HIS A 189 12.22 -31.40 -11.88
N HIS A 190 11.09 -32.11 -12.04
CA HIS A 190 10.86 -33.36 -11.31
C HIS A 190 11.51 -34.52 -12.07
N ASP A 191 12.55 -35.12 -11.49
CA ASP A 191 13.28 -36.26 -12.05
C ASP A 191 12.32 -37.42 -12.43
N GLU A 192 12.49 -37.91 -13.66
CA GLU A 192 11.68 -38.90 -14.40
C GLU A 192 11.66 -40.33 -13.79
N ASP A 193 11.23 -40.51 -12.54
CA ASP A 193 11.21 -41.85 -11.90
C ASP A 193 9.85 -42.31 -11.32
N GLU A 194 8.75 -41.60 -11.58
CA GLU A 194 7.40 -42.12 -11.29
C GLU A 194 6.58 -42.19 -12.59
N ASP A 195 5.89 -43.32 -12.81
CA ASP A 195 4.89 -43.51 -13.87
C ASP A 195 3.78 -42.46 -13.68
N ASP A 196 4.03 -41.23 -14.14
CA ASP A 196 3.09 -40.12 -14.09
C ASP A 196 2.18 -40.27 -15.30
N ASP A 197 1.02 -40.90 -15.09
CA ASP A 197 -0.08 -40.85 -16.04
C ASP A 197 -0.36 -39.36 -16.32
N GLU A 198 0.10 -38.85 -17.47
CA GLU A 198 -0.02 -37.44 -17.87
C GLU A 198 -1.47 -36.98 -17.73
N TYR A 199 -1.78 -36.35 -16.60
CA TYR A 199 -3.13 -35.88 -16.30
C TYR A 199 -3.39 -34.64 -17.15
N GLU A 200 -3.97 -34.86 -18.33
CA GLU A 200 -4.52 -33.77 -19.12
C GLU A 200 -5.73 -33.18 -18.37
N GLU A 201 -5.53 -32.00 -17.74
CA GLU A 201 -6.63 -31.28 -17.11
C GLU A 201 -7.71 -30.96 -18.16
N PRO A 202 -8.97 -31.34 -17.94
CA PRO A 202 -10.05 -30.95 -18.85
C PRO A 202 -10.14 -29.43 -18.99
N PHE A 203 -10.28 -28.94 -20.22
CA PHE A 203 -10.36 -27.51 -20.54
C PHE A 203 -11.35 -26.73 -19.66
N GLU A 204 -12.46 -27.36 -19.29
CA GLU A 204 -13.50 -26.78 -18.44
C GLU A 204 -13.02 -26.51 -17.01
N GLN A 205 -12.18 -27.39 -16.46
CA GLN A 205 -11.57 -27.22 -15.15
C GLN A 205 -10.50 -26.14 -15.18
N TRP A 206 -9.64 -26.15 -16.20
CA TRP A 206 -8.66 -25.09 -16.45
C TRP A 206 -9.35 -23.72 -16.55
N GLU A 207 -10.40 -23.62 -17.37
CA GLU A 207 -11.15 -22.37 -17.57
C GLU A 207 -11.85 -21.93 -16.27
N ALA A 208 -12.38 -22.87 -15.47
CA ALA A 208 -12.96 -22.55 -14.17
C ALA A 208 -11.89 -21.99 -13.22
N ARG A 209 -10.72 -22.64 -13.11
CA ARG A 209 -9.58 -22.19 -12.31
C ARG A 209 -9.12 -20.78 -12.70
N ARG A 210 -9.09 -20.47 -14.00
CA ARG A 210 -8.72 -19.13 -14.50
C ARG A 210 -9.70 -18.02 -14.14
N ASN A 211 -10.97 -18.35 -13.94
CA ASN A 211 -12.05 -17.37 -13.72
C ASN A 211 -12.57 -17.33 -12.28
N VAL A 212 -12.00 -18.10 -11.34
CA VAL A 212 -12.48 -18.17 -9.94
C VAL A 212 -12.63 -16.81 -9.27
N ASP A 213 -11.68 -15.90 -9.49
CA ASP A 213 -11.71 -14.57 -8.90
C ASP A 213 -12.83 -13.71 -9.49
N ALA A 214 -13.04 -13.80 -10.82
CA ALA A 214 -14.13 -13.13 -11.50
C ALA A 214 -15.49 -13.62 -11.02
N PHE A 215 -15.66 -14.93 -10.85
CA PHE A 215 -16.89 -15.51 -10.31
C PHE A 215 -17.15 -15.05 -8.86
N ALA A 216 -16.13 -15.08 -7.99
CA ALA A 216 -16.27 -14.61 -6.62
C ALA A 216 -16.68 -13.12 -6.53
N ILE A 217 -16.13 -12.26 -7.39
CA ILE A 217 -16.49 -10.85 -7.47
C ILE A 217 -17.94 -10.70 -7.99
N ALA A 218 -18.28 -11.37 -9.10
CA ALA A 218 -19.61 -11.30 -9.70
C ALA A 218 -20.72 -11.75 -8.74
N GLU A 219 -20.45 -12.81 -7.98
CA GLU A 219 -21.41 -13.40 -7.03
C GLU A 219 -21.62 -12.59 -5.75
N ASN A 220 -20.64 -11.78 -5.31
CA ASN A 220 -20.67 -11.19 -3.97
C ASN A 220 -20.60 -9.65 -3.93
N MET A 221 -20.23 -8.98 -5.02
CA MET A 221 -19.99 -7.53 -5.03
C MET A 221 -20.94 -6.77 -5.97
N HIS A 222 -22.25 -6.87 -5.73
CA HIS A 222 -23.27 -6.37 -6.67
C HIS A 222 -23.36 -4.84 -6.78
N GLU A 223 -22.95 -4.08 -5.76
CA GLU A 223 -23.01 -2.61 -5.77
C GLU A 223 -21.79 -1.95 -6.44
N LEU A 224 -20.89 -2.75 -7.05
CA LEU A 224 -19.75 -2.22 -7.77
C LEU A 224 -20.21 -1.33 -8.92
N ARG A 225 -19.58 -0.17 -9.01
CA ARG A 225 -19.75 0.85 -10.08
C ARG A 225 -18.49 0.98 -10.92
N LEU A 226 -17.35 0.61 -10.36
CA LEU A 226 -16.09 0.55 -11.07
C LEU A 226 -15.39 -0.75 -10.68
N LEU A 227 -15.11 -1.56 -11.69
CA LEU A 227 -14.23 -2.71 -11.56
C LEU A 227 -13.10 -2.54 -12.57
N GLN A 228 -11.87 -2.45 -12.07
CA GLN A 228 -10.68 -2.45 -12.92
C GLN A 228 -9.82 -3.63 -12.50
N ILE A 229 -9.59 -4.56 -13.42
CA ILE A 229 -8.68 -5.68 -13.18
C ILE A 229 -7.72 -5.74 -14.36
N SER A 230 -6.41 -5.76 -14.09
CA SER A 230 -5.36 -5.92 -15.09
C SER A 230 -4.32 -6.95 -14.66
N GLY A 231 -3.63 -7.55 -15.63
CA GLY A 231 -2.64 -8.61 -15.41
C GLY A 231 -3.25 -9.90 -14.86
N ASN A 232 -4.49 -10.20 -15.23
CA ASN A 232 -5.18 -11.43 -14.89
C ASN A 232 -5.23 -12.38 -16.09
N ASN A 233 -5.40 -13.67 -15.81
CA ASN A 233 -5.53 -14.72 -16.83
C ASN A 233 -7.01 -15.03 -17.12
N LEU A 234 -7.89 -14.01 -17.08
CA LEU A 234 -9.33 -14.21 -17.29
C LEU A 234 -9.62 -14.63 -18.73
N THR A 235 -10.50 -15.62 -18.89
CA THR A 235 -11.02 -16.00 -20.21
C THR A 235 -12.26 -15.15 -20.55
N ASN A 236 -12.71 -15.22 -21.81
CA ASN A 236 -13.95 -14.55 -22.26
C ASN A 236 -15.17 -14.90 -21.38
N LYS A 237 -15.19 -16.08 -20.78
CA LYS A 237 -16.25 -16.51 -19.86
C LYS A 237 -16.25 -15.71 -18.56
N GLY A 238 -15.09 -15.54 -17.91
CA GLY A 238 -14.99 -14.70 -16.72
C GLY A 238 -15.35 -13.24 -16.99
N VAL A 239 -14.92 -12.70 -18.14
CA VAL A 239 -15.32 -11.36 -18.58
C VAL A 239 -16.83 -11.26 -18.78
N SER A 240 -17.44 -12.26 -19.41
CA SER A 240 -18.88 -12.30 -19.65
C SER A 240 -19.67 -12.38 -18.34
N GLU A 241 -19.19 -13.12 -17.34
CA GLU A 241 -19.85 -13.23 -16.04
C GLU A 241 -19.81 -11.91 -15.25
N LEU A 242 -18.64 -11.26 -15.20
CA LEU A 242 -18.49 -9.91 -14.64
C LEU A 242 -19.40 -8.89 -15.37
N ALA A 243 -19.54 -9.03 -16.69
CA ALA A 243 -20.44 -8.20 -17.47
C ALA A 243 -21.92 -8.56 -17.26
N ALA A 244 -22.27 -9.83 -17.00
CA ALA A 244 -23.65 -10.28 -16.77
C ALA A 244 -24.23 -9.72 -15.46
N GLN A 245 -23.38 -9.47 -14.47
CA GLN A 245 -23.74 -8.75 -13.24
C GLN A 245 -24.42 -7.40 -13.55
N ARG A 246 -24.09 -6.76 -14.68
CA ARG A 246 -24.73 -5.53 -15.20
C ARG A 246 -26.21 -5.71 -15.55
N SER A 247 -26.57 -6.85 -16.15
CA SER A 247 -27.91 -7.08 -16.70
C SER A 247 -28.94 -7.32 -15.60
N ASN A 248 -28.54 -7.98 -14.51
CA ASN A 248 -29.41 -8.20 -13.35
C ASN A 248 -29.70 -6.91 -12.58
N MET A 249 -28.84 -5.90 -12.65
CA MET A 249 -29.12 -4.57 -12.09
C MET A 249 -29.99 -3.67 -12.97
N SER A 250 -30.10 -3.95 -14.28
CA SER A 250 -30.91 -3.14 -15.20
C SER A 250 -32.43 -3.33 -15.07
N GLY A 251 -32.88 -4.35 -14.31
CA GLY A 251 -34.28 -4.51 -13.89
C GLY A 251 -34.72 -3.53 -12.79
N CYS A 252 -33.78 -2.82 -12.15
CA CYS A 252 -34.02 -1.75 -11.19
C CYS A 252 -33.63 -0.39 -11.82
N LEU A 253 -34.44 0.10 -12.77
CA LEU A 253 -34.24 1.43 -13.35
C LEU A 253 -34.59 2.52 -12.33
N ASP A 254 -33.58 3.31 -11.95
CA ASP A 254 -33.54 4.77 -12.07
C ASP A 254 -32.35 5.28 -11.25
N ASN A 255 -31.29 5.75 -11.93
CA ASN A 255 -30.23 6.68 -11.46
C ASN A 255 -28.86 6.42 -12.12
N GLY A 256 -28.76 6.25 -13.45
CA GLY A 256 -27.50 6.51 -14.19
C GLY A 256 -26.19 5.85 -13.70
N LEU A 257 -26.21 4.78 -12.90
CA LEU A 257 -25.03 4.11 -12.39
C LEU A 257 -24.49 3.13 -13.44
N MET A 258 -23.53 3.58 -14.23
CA MET A 258 -22.83 2.73 -15.19
C MET A 258 -21.69 1.98 -14.47
N LEU A 259 -21.77 0.64 -14.36
CA LEU A 259 -20.60 -0.18 -14.03
C LEU A 259 -19.60 -0.05 -15.19
N THR A 260 -18.46 0.56 -14.92
CA THR A 260 -17.35 0.61 -15.87
C THR A 260 -16.39 -0.54 -15.54
N VAL A 261 -16.41 -1.57 -16.38
CA VAL A 261 -15.43 -2.66 -16.36
C VAL A 261 -14.29 -2.25 -17.29
N GLN A 262 -13.15 -1.89 -16.72
CA GLN A 262 -11.92 -1.65 -17.47
C GLN A 262 -11.00 -2.85 -17.26
N ILE A 263 -10.93 -3.71 -18.28
CA ILE A 263 -9.95 -4.79 -18.33
C ILE A 263 -8.90 -4.34 -19.34
N SER A 264 -7.73 -3.98 -18.83
CA SER A 264 -6.56 -3.76 -19.67
C SER A 264 -5.80 -5.08 -19.72
N VAL A 265 -5.88 -5.76 -20.86
CA VAL A 265 -4.82 -6.69 -21.27
C VAL A 265 -3.65 -5.78 -21.63
N ILE A 266 -2.63 -5.72 -20.78
CA ILE A 266 -1.43 -4.95 -21.13
C ILE A 266 -0.78 -5.73 -22.27
N GLY A 267 -0.99 -5.27 -23.51
CA GLY A 267 -0.07 -5.56 -24.58
C GLY A 267 1.30 -5.04 -24.15
N GLU A 268 2.32 -5.87 -24.32
CA GLU A 268 3.72 -5.53 -24.11
C GLU A 268 3.98 -4.09 -24.60
N ASN A 269 4.54 -3.23 -23.73
CA ASN A 269 5.05 -1.89 -24.01
C ASN A 269 4.10 -0.67 -23.87
N GLU A 270 3.48 -0.47 -22.70
CA GLU A 270 3.22 0.91 -22.23
C GLU A 270 3.57 1.04 -20.74
N GLY A 271 4.86 1.12 -20.46
CA GLY A 271 5.40 1.27 -19.10
C GLY A 271 6.93 1.21 -19.06
N GLU A 272 7.63 1.85 -20.00
CA GLU A 272 9.02 2.27 -19.74
C GLU A 272 8.95 3.37 -18.65
N ASP A 273 8.93 2.92 -17.40
CA ASP A 273 9.32 3.70 -16.24
C ASP A 273 10.77 3.27 -15.96
N ASP A 274 11.74 4.13 -16.29
CA ASP A 274 13.18 3.96 -16.01
C ASP A 274 13.46 4.07 -14.48
N GLY A 275 12.69 3.34 -13.68
CA GLY A 275 12.80 3.22 -12.25
C GLY A 275 12.84 1.75 -11.90
N ILE A 276 13.92 1.34 -11.20
CA ILE A 276 14.16 0.02 -10.60
C ILE A 276 12.85 -0.77 -10.46
N THR A 277 12.65 -1.70 -11.38
CA THR A 277 11.47 -2.54 -11.46
C THR A 277 11.45 -3.50 -10.28
N LEU A 278 10.28 -4.10 -9.98
CA LEU A 278 10.21 -5.13 -8.93
C LEU A 278 11.12 -6.33 -9.24
N HIS A 279 11.33 -6.60 -10.54
CA HIS A 279 12.31 -7.58 -11.02
C HIS A 279 13.73 -7.17 -10.60
N ASP A 280 14.13 -5.90 -10.75
CA ASP A 280 15.45 -5.43 -10.33
C ASP A 280 15.67 -5.51 -8.81
N LEU A 281 14.61 -5.34 -8.01
CA LEU A 281 14.66 -5.52 -6.55
C LEU A 281 14.73 -6.99 -6.15
N TRP A 282 13.97 -7.86 -6.83
CA TRP A 282 14.01 -9.30 -6.60
C TRP A 282 15.36 -9.90 -7.02
N GLU A 283 15.90 -9.50 -8.17
CA GLU A 283 17.26 -9.86 -8.61
C GLU A 283 18.31 -9.40 -7.60
N ALA A 284 18.22 -8.17 -7.09
CA ALA A 284 19.14 -7.67 -6.07
C ALA A 284 19.06 -8.46 -4.75
N GLU A 285 17.85 -8.87 -4.34
CA GLU A 285 17.62 -9.66 -3.12
C GLU A 285 18.09 -11.12 -3.30
N VAL A 286 17.82 -11.73 -4.45
CA VAL A 286 18.33 -13.06 -4.83
C VAL A 286 19.85 -13.07 -4.91
N GLU A 287 20.46 -12.01 -5.46
CA GLU A 287 21.90 -11.88 -5.58
C GLU A 287 22.57 -11.64 -4.22
N THR A 288 21.90 -10.91 -3.32
CA THR A 288 22.32 -10.76 -1.91
C THR A 288 22.28 -12.11 -1.18
N LEU A 289 21.19 -12.87 -1.30
CA LEU A 289 21.06 -14.21 -0.70
C LEU A 289 22.09 -15.21 -1.26
N ARG A 290 22.39 -15.13 -2.57
CA ARG A 290 23.46 -15.93 -3.19
C ARG A 290 24.84 -15.53 -2.71
N ALA A 291 25.07 -14.24 -2.43
CA ALA A 291 26.33 -13.77 -1.87
C ALA A 291 26.50 -14.22 -0.40
N GLU A 292 25.44 -14.19 0.39
CA GLU A 292 25.41 -14.71 1.77
C GLU A 292 25.69 -16.22 1.82
N ALA A 293 25.04 -17.01 0.95
CA ALA A 293 25.29 -18.45 0.84
C ALA A 293 26.72 -18.80 0.38
N LYS A 294 27.36 -17.93 -0.41
CA LYS A 294 28.78 -18.06 -0.80
C LYS A 294 29.75 -17.68 0.32
N MET A 295 29.31 -16.92 1.32
CA MET A 295 30.12 -16.61 2.50
C MET A 295 30.05 -17.71 3.58
N GLU A 296 29.16 -18.69 3.43
CA GLU A 296 28.98 -19.83 4.37
C GLU A 296 29.71 -21.13 3.95
N ASP A 297 30.56 -21.14 2.92
CA ASP A 297 31.37 -22.34 2.56
C ASP A 297 32.62 -22.57 3.44
N GLY A 298 32.79 -21.75 4.48
CA GLY A 298 33.88 -21.86 5.44
C GLY A 298 33.71 -22.99 6.46
N SER A 299 33.97 -24.24 6.05
CA SER A 299 34.47 -25.35 6.89
C SER A 299 33.76 -25.59 8.23
N TYR A 300 32.72 -26.42 8.25
CA TYR A 300 32.25 -27.07 9.49
C TYR A 300 33.23 -28.16 9.91
N GLY A 301 34.11 -27.84 10.86
CA GLY A 301 35.02 -28.79 11.51
C GLY A 301 34.32 -29.57 12.63
N ASP A 302 34.49 -30.89 12.61
CA ASP A 302 34.09 -31.86 13.63
C ASP A 302 34.34 -31.39 15.07
N TYR A 303 33.29 -31.35 15.89
CA TYR A 303 33.38 -31.63 17.33
C TYR A 303 32.09 -32.31 17.82
N TYR A 304 32.16 -33.62 18.00
CA TYR A 304 31.33 -34.34 18.95
C TYR A 304 31.80 -33.97 20.37
N GLU A 305 30.91 -33.47 21.22
CA GLU A 305 30.93 -33.85 22.64
C GLU A 305 29.53 -33.76 23.27
N ASP A 306 29.18 -34.89 23.88
CA ASP A 306 27.98 -35.25 24.64
C ASP A 306 27.93 -34.48 25.96
N TYR A 307 26.79 -33.87 26.31
CA TYR A 307 26.38 -33.74 27.71
C TYR A 307 24.87 -33.78 27.88
N SER A 308 24.43 -34.94 28.36
CA SER A 308 23.21 -35.09 29.15
C SER A 308 23.23 -34.21 30.42
N ALA A 309 22.02 -33.83 30.85
CA ALA A 309 21.60 -33.54 32.23
C ALA A 309 21.62 -32.08 32.77
N LEU A 310 20.39 -31.58 32.95
CA LEU A 310 19.82 -30.94 34.16
C LEU A 310 19.84 -29.42 34.36
N SER A 311 18.61 -28.97 34.67
CA SER A 311 18.16 -27.86 35.54
C SER A 311 18.01 -26.44 35.00
N SER A 312 16.73 -26.08 34.81
CA SER A 312 16.11 -24.76 35.00
C SER A 312 16.25 -24.24 36.45
N PRO A 313 15.64 -23.09 36.81
CA PRO A 313 15.72 -21.74 36.23
C PRO A 313 16.06 -20.70 37.33
N GLU A 314 16.47 -19.47 36.98
CA GLU A 314 16.00 -18.26 37.70
C GLU A 314 16.45 -16.92 37.09
N SER A 315 15.46 -16.02 37.06
CA SER A 315 15.51 -14.55 37.17
C SER A 315 15.23 -13.74 35.90
N CYS A 316 14.06 -13.09 35.98
CA CYS A 316 13.52 -12.07 35.09
C CYS A 316 14.21 -10.72 35.37
N VAL A 317 14.48 -9.93 34.33
CA VAL A 317 14.59 -8.46 34.45
C VAL A 317 13.91 -7.81 33.24
N ASP A 318 12.93 -6.99 33.56
CA ASP A 318 12.12 -6.11 32.71
C ASP A 318 12.92 -4.87 32.30
N SER A 319 12.70 -4.34 31.09
CA SER A 319 13.13 -2.97 30.75
C SER A 319 12.18 -2.36 29.71
N LYS A 320 11.18 -1.66 30.25
CA LYS A 320 10.51 -0.52 29.62
C LYS A 320 11.42 0.71 29.66
N ASP A 321 11.09 1.66 28.78
CA ASP A 321 11.48 3.08 28.72
C ASP A 321 12.55 3.45 27.68
N VAL A 322 12.09 3.87 26.50
CA VAL A 322 12.78 4.88 25.68
C VAL A 322 11.77 5.98 25.34
N TYR A 323 11.88 7.11 26.06
CA TYR A 323 11.22 8.36 25.74
C TYR A 323 11.96 9.05 24.57
N CYS A 324 11.23 9.43 23.52
CA CYS A 324 11.76 10.25 22.42
C CYS A 324 11.63 11.73 22.75
N ASP A 325 12.59 12.27 23.50
CA ASP A 325 12.83 13.71 23.62
C ASP A 325 14.35 13.95 23.71
N ASP A 326 15.05 13.86 22.57
CA ASP A 326 16.42 14.38 22.46
C ASP A 326 16.56 15.29 21.21
N PRO A 327 16.74 16.62 21.37
CA PRO A 327 16.84 17.58 20.27
C PRO A 327 18.17 17.57 19.48
N LYS A 328 19.06 16.59 19.67
CA LYS A 328 20.46 16.66 19.18
C LYS A 328 20.77 15.95 17.86
N VAL A 329 19.79 15.53 17.07
CA VAL A 329 20.03 14.88 15.77
C VAL A 329 19.43 15.69 14.61
N TYR A 330 19.77 16.96 14.46
CA TYR A 330 19.37 17.73 13.25
C TYR A 330 20.34 18.87 12.93
N THR A 331 21.44 18.55 12.26
CA THR A 331 22.23 19.53 11.47
C THR A 331 22.81 18.83 10.25
N MET A 332 22.01 18.63 9.18
CA MET A 332 22.48 18.26 7.82
C MET A 332 21.35 18.37 6.77
N TYR A 333 20.49 19.39 6.84
CA TYR A 333 19.40 19.55 5.84
C TYR A 333 19.10 21.00 5.44
N HIS A 334 20.07 21.91 5.53
CA HIS A 334 19.81 23.33 5.19
C HIS A 334 20.39 23.84 3.85
N ASP A 335 21.09 23.01 3.07
CA ASP A 335 21.84 23.51 1.89
C ASP A 335 21.26 23.12 0.52
N TYR A 336 20.06 22.53 0.42
CA TYR A 336 19.51 22.08 -0.87
C TYR A 336 18.41 22.97 -1.49
N TYR A 337 18.11 24.13 -0.90
CA TYR A 337 17.11 25.09 -1.43
C TYR A 337 17.69 26.49 -1.68
N SER A 338 18.88 26.56 -2.27
CA SER A 338 19.37 27.79 -2.88
C SER A 338 20.02 27.47 -4.21
N LEU A 339 19.17 27.36 -5.25
CA LEU A 339 19.30 27.98 -6.57
C LEU A 339 18.12 27.60 -7.47
#